data_AF-A0A520J7A6-F1
#
_entry.id   AF-A0A520J7A6-F1
#
_cell.length_a   1.000
_cell.length_b   1.000
_cell.length_c   1.000
_cell.angle_alpha   90.00
_cell.angle_beta   90.00
_cell.angle_gamma   90.00
#
_symmetry.space_group_name_H-M   'P 1'
#
loop_
_entity.id
_entity.type
_entity.pdbx_description
1 polymer ?
#
loop_
_entity_poly.entity_id
_entity_poly.type
_entity_poly.pdbx_seq_one_letter_code
_entity_poly.pdbx_strand_id
1 'polypeptide(L)' 'VDGDGRVFVADGQVFVYARDGREIGRIDVPERPLQLIVGGADKRTLFILAHHALYSVRL' A
#
# COMPACT_ATOMS: atom_id res chain seq x y z
N VAL A 1 -1.69 0.14 -7.98
CA VAL A 1 -2.90 0.98 -8.12
C VAL A 1 -4.10 0.14 -7.69
N ASP A 2 -5.03 0.67 -6.92
CA ASP A 2 -6.26 -0.03 -6.53
C ASP A 2 -7.43 0.21 -7.51
N GLY A 3 -8.63 -0.25 -7.15
CA GLY A 3 -9.85 -0.05 -7.95
C GLY A 3 -10.34 1.39 -8.07
N ASP A 4 -9.97 2.26 -7.13
CA ASP A 4 -10.31 3.69 -7.12
C ASP A 4 -9.28 4.54 -7.88
N GLY A 5 -8.20 3.92 -8.36
CA GLY A 5 -7.10 4.61 -9.04
C GLY A 5 -6.09 5.23 -8.08
N ARG A 6 -6.12 4.88 -6.79
CA ARG A 6 -5.10 5.33 -5.83
C ARG A 6 -3.77 4.61 -6.08
N VAL A 7 -2.68 5.34 -5.94
CA VAL A 7 -1.31 4.84 -6.11
C VAL A 7 -0.66 4.68 -4.75
N PHE A 8 -0.02 3.53 -4.53
CA PHE A 8 0.68 3.21 -3.30
C PHE A 8 2.17 3.09 -3.60
N VAL A 9 3.00 3.83 -2.88
CA VAL A 9 4.45 3.89 -3.11
C VAL A 9 5.16 3.44 -1.84
N ALA A 10 6.04 2.45 -1.97
CA ALA A 10 6.91 1.97 -0.89
C ALA A 10 8.20 2.80 -0.85
N ASP A 11 8.29 3.73 0.10
CA ASP A 11 9.52 4.48 0.36
C ASP A 11 9.75 4.69 1.87
N GLY A 12 10.23 3.64 2.54
CA GLY A 12 10.37 3.61 4.00
C GLY A 12 9.03 3.38 4.70
N GLN A 13 8.03 4.17 4.35
CA GLN A 13 6.61 4.00 4.67
C GLN A 13 5.81 3.74 3.39
N VAL A 14 4.50 3.54 3.49
CA VAL A 14 3.64 3.50 2.29
C VAL A 14 2.92 4.83 2.13
N PHE A 15 3.28 5.58 1.09
CA PHE A 15 2.58 6.81 0.71
C PHE A 15 1.42 6.50 -0.23
N VAL A 16 0.30 7.19 -0.02
CA VAL A 16 -0.93 7.00 -0.79
C VAL A 16 -1.21 8.28 -1.56
N TYR A 17 -1.35 8.15 -2.88
CA TYR A 17 -1.69 9.24 -3.78
C TYR A 17 -3.06 8.98 -4.41
N ALA A 18 -3.85 10.03 -4.56
CA ALA A 18 -5.05 10.00 -5.38
C ALA A 18 -4.67 9.86 -6.87
N ARG A 19 -5.66 9.54 -7.70
CA ARG A 19 -5.47 9.36 -9.15
C ARG A 19 -4.88 10.60 -9.85
N ASP A 20 -5.09 11.78 -9.28
CA ASP A 20 -4.56 13.07 -9.75
C ASP A 20 -3.10 13.33 -9.31
N GLY A 21 -2.48 12.40 -8.58
CA GLY A 21 -1.11 12.52 -8.07
C GLY A 21 -0.98 13.29 -6.75
N ARG A 22 -2.09 13.75 -6.16
CA ARG A 22 -2.06 14.41 -4.84
C ARG A 22 -1.85 13.38 -3.73
N GLU A 23 -0.94 13.66 -2.81
CA GLU A 23 -0.79 12.84 -1.61
C GLU A 23 -2.05 12.93 -0.73
N ILE A 24 -2.62 11.78 -0.37
CA ILE A 24 -3.84 11.67 0.43
C ILE A 24 -3.65 10.93 1.74
N GLY A 25 -2.46 10.38 1.98
CA GLY A 25 -2.14 9.78 3.26
C GLY A 25 -0.87 8.94 3.25
N ARG A 26 -0.61 8.34 4.41
CA ARG A 26 0.52 7.48 4.68
C ARG A 26 0.08 6.34 5.59
N ILE A 27 0.57 5.14 5.32
CA ILE A 27 0.41 3.98 6.20
C ILE A 27 1.75 3.73 6.84
N ASP A 28 1.76 3.78 8.18
CA ASP A 28 2.93 3.45 8.97
C ASP A 28 3.12 1.94 9.04
N VAL A 29 4.32 1.51 8.70
CA VAL A 29 4.71 0.11 8.65
C VAL A 29 5.88 -0.14 9.63
N PRO A 30 5.84 -1.23 10.41
CA PRO A 30 6.89 -1.51 11.40
C PRO A 30 8.28 -1.79 10.79
N GLU A 31 8.32 -2.20 9.53
CA GLU A 31 9.52 -2.57 8.80
C GLU A 31 9.45 -2.00 7.37
N ARG A 32 10.60 -1.61 6.79
CA ARG A 32 10.65 -1.02 5.44
C ARG A 32 10.02 -1.97 4.41
N PRO A 33 9.02 -1.50 3.63
CA PRO A 33 8.37 -2.33 2.64
C PRO A 33 9.27 -2.49 1.40
N LEU A 34 9.27 -3.68 0.84
CA LEU A 34 9.94 -4.04 -0.42
C LEU A 34 8.98 -4.01 -1.59
N GLN A 35 7.78 -4.54 -1.40
CA GLN A 35 6.79 -4.68 -2.46
C GLN A 35 5.38 -4.53 -1.92
N LEU A 36 4.49 -4.01 -2.75
CA LEU A 36 3.08 -3.79 -2.45
C LEU A 36 2.21 -4.51 -3.49
N ILE A 37 1.14 -5.18 -3.04
CA ILE A 37 0.18 -5.84 -3.91
C ILE A 37 -1.24 -5.52 -3.45
N VAL A 38 -2.07 -5.00 -4.35
CA VAL A 38 -3.53 -4.91 -4.11
C VAL A 38 -4.15 -6.23 -4.51
N GLY A 39 -4.86 -6.88 -3.58
CA GLY A 39 -5.42 -8.21 -3.79
C GLY A 39 -6.50 -8.57 -2.75
N GLY A 40 -6.61 -9.86 -2.48
CA GLY A 40 -7.74 -10.44 -1.76
C GLY A 40 -8.92 -10.72 -2.69
N ALA A 41 -9.88 -11.54 -2.24
CA ALA A 41 -11.02 -11.97 -3.06
C ALA A 41 -11.86 -10.80 -3.60
N ASP A 42 -11.85 -9.68 -2.88
CA ASP A 42 -12.60 -8.45 -3.20
C ASP A 42 -11.73 -7.30 -3.71
N LYS A 43 -10.41 -7.53 -3.88
CA LYS A 43 -9.43 -6.51 -4.30
C LYS A 43 -9.37 -5.28 -3.36
N ARG A 44 -9.71 -5.44 -2.09
CA ARG A 44 -9.70 -4.37 -1.08
C ARG A 44 -8.68 -4.61 0.03
N THR A 45 -7.63 -5.36 -0.25
CA THR A 45 -6.52 -5.59 0.70
C THR A 45 -5.21 -5.16 0.05
N LEU A 46 -4.45 -4.33 0.76
CA LEU A 46 -3.08 -4.03 0.40
C LEU A 46 -2.15 -4.94 1.20
N PHE A 47 -1.45 -5.84 0.51
CA PHE A 47 -0.38 -6.65 1.06
C PHE A 47 0.94 -5.89 0.97
N ILE A 48 1.68 -5.91 2.07
CA ILE A 48 2.94 -5.18 2.26
C ILE A 48 4.01 -6.20 2.62
N LEU A 49 4.90 -6.48 1.67
CA LEU A 49 5.98 -7.45 1.82
C LEU A 49 7.21 -6.73 2.36
N ALA A 50 7.72 -7.18 3.51
CA ALA A 50 8.99 -6.76 4.07
C ALA A 50 9.99 -7.93 4.07
N HIS A 51 11.21 -7.73 4.57
CA HIS A 51 12.21 -8.81 4.58
C HIS A 51 11.79 -9.98 5.47
N HIS A 52 11.19 -9.71 6.63
CA HIS A 52 10.90 -10.73 7.65
C HIS A 52 9.43 -10.89 7.98
N ALA A 53 8.55 -10.14 7.32
CA ALA A 53 7.13 -10.14 7.62
C ALA A 53 6.28 -9.82 6.39
N LEU A 54 5.03 -10.29 6.45
CA LEU A 54 3.95 -9.87 5.58
C LEU A 54 2.92 -9.13 6.43
N TYR A 55 2.69 -7.85 6.10
CA TYR A 55 1.61 -7.06 6.70
C TYR A 55 0.46 -6.93 5.71
N SER A 56 -0.72 -6.60 6.23
CA SER A 56 -1.87 -6.27 5.39
C SER A 56 -2.71 -5.16 6.01
N VAL A 57 -3.33 -4.35 5.17
CA VAL A 57 -4.31 -3.35 5.58
C VAL A 57 -5.50 -3.38 4.63
N ARG A 58 -6.66 -3.03 5.17
CA ARG A 58 -7.90 -2.89 4.43
C ARG A 58 -7.94 -1.53 3.71
N LEU A 59 -8.33 -1.53 2.44
CA LEU A 59 -8.48 -0.33 1.58
C LEU A 59 -9.89 0.26 1.60
#